data_AF-A0A7C4Q0X4-F1
#
_entry.id   AF-A0A7C4Q0X4-F1
#
_cell.length_a   1.000
_cell.length_b   1.000
_cell.length_c   1.000
_cell.angle_alpha   90.00
_cell.angle_beta   90.00
_cell.angle_gamma   90.00
#
_symmetry.space_group_name_H-M   'P 1'
#
loop_
_entity.id
_entity.type
_entity.pdbx_description
1 polymer ?
#
loop_
_entity_poly.entity_id
_entity_poly.type
_entity_poly.pdbx_seq_one_letter_code
_entity_poly.pdbx_strand_id
1 'polypeptide(L)'
;MLNECCPECKIPLFKLKSGEIICPSCERKVIFVKTDEEEKEILETLKSAQLEEEINKKIEEIRNKMSSIENPEEIEKLAKTLSTLIDLKEKIHRKKI
;
A
#
# COMPACT_ATOMS: atom_id res chain seq x y z
N MET A 1 -6.87 0.86 30.61
CA MET A 1 -7.95 1.11 29.64
C MET A 1 -7.78 2.53 29.14
N LEU A 2 -7.86 2.77 27.84
CA LEU A 2 -7.88 4.13 27.30
C LEU A 2 -9.31 4.68 27.40
N ASN A 3 -9.46 6.00 27.53
CA ASN A 3 -10.77 6.65 27.50
C ASN A 3 -11.40 6.66 26.09
N GLU A 4 -10.61 6.33 25.07
CA GLU A 4 -11.04 6.28 23.67
C GLU A 4 -11.61 4.89 23.33
N CYS A 5 -12.73 4.88 22.61
CA CYS A 5 -13.41 3.66 22.16
C CYS A 5 -13.19 3.43 20.66
N CYS A 6 -13.22 2.16 20.24
CA CYS A 6 -13.19 1.81 18.82
C CYS A 6 -14.41 2.42 18.09
N PRO A 7 -14.24 3.14 16.96
CA PRO A 7 -15.36 3.75 16.25
C PRO A 7 -16.34 2.72 15.65
N GLU A 8 -15.88 1.50 15.35
CA GLU A 8 -16.74 0.45 14.81
C GLU A 8 -17.42 -0.38 15.90
N CYS A 9 -16.67 -0.81 16.92
CA CYS A 9 -17.18 -1.72 17.95
C CYS A 9 -17.71 -1.02 19.20
N LYS A 10 -17.43 0.27 19.39
CA LYS A 10 -17.75 1.06 20.60
C LYS A 10 -17.20 0.46 21.91
N ILE A 11 -16.11 -0.30 21.82
CA ILE A 11 -15.44 -0.95 22.95
C ILE A 11 -14.17 -0.18 23.31
N PRO A 12 -13.83 -0.03 24.62
CA PRO A 12 -12.62 0.66 25.07
C PRO A 12 -11.34 0.05 24.46
N LEU A 13 -10.46 0.92 23.98
CA LEU A 13 -9.21 0.48 23.36
C LEU A 13 -8.16 0.12 24.42
N PHE A 14 -7.28 -0.81 24.03
CA PHE A 14 -6.20 -1.30 24.87
C PHE A 14 -4.84 -0.88 24.29
N LYS A 15 -3.95 -0.40 25.16
CA LYS A 15 -2.56 -0.13 24.81
C LYS A 15 -1.70 -1.34 25.18
N LEU A 16 -1.03 -1.92 24.20
CA LEU A 16 -0.08 -3.02 24.40
C LEU A 16 1.23 -2.49 25.00
N LYS A 17 2.02 -3.40 25.56
CA LYS A 17 3.37 -3.09 26.07
C LYS A 17 4.31 -2.58 24.97
N SER A 18 4.05 -2.90 23.71
CA SER A 18 4.75 -2.37 22.53
C SER A 18 4.46 -0.89 22.26
N GLY A 19 3.44 -0.31 22.91
CA GLY A 19 2.99 1.06 22.68
C GLY A 19 1.85 1.20 21.67
N GLU A 20 1.50 0.12 20.97
CA GLU A 20 0.41 0.07 19.99
C GLU A 20 -0.96 0.05 20.67
N ILE A 21 -1.95 0.67 20.04
CA ILE A 21 -3.32 0.68 20.54
C ILE A 21 -4.17 -0.24 19.65
N ILE A 22 -4.88 -1.16 20.28
CA ILE A 22 -5.66 -2.21 19.61
C ILE A 22 -7.07 -2.27 20.18
N CYS A 23 -8.03 -2.58 19.31
CA CYS A 23 -9.36 -2.98 19.76
C CYS A 23 -9.38 -4.48 20.08
N PRO A 24 -9.74 -4.91 21.31
CA PRO A 24 -9.77 -6.33 21.67
C PRO A 24 -10.88 -7.13 20.96
N SER A 25 -11.85 -6.45 20.34
CA SER A 25 -13.01 -7.11 19.73
C SER A 25 -12.87 -7.35 18.23
N CYS A 26 -12.22 -6.45 17.50
CA CYS A 26 -11.98 -6.61 16.07
C CYS A 26 -10.51 -6.83 15.73
N GLU A 27 -9.63 -6.83 16.74
CA GLU A 27 -8.17 -7.01 16.63
C GLU A 27 -7.49 -6.01 15.67
N ARG A 28 -8.17 -4.90 15.34
CA ARG A 28 -7.63 -3.85 14.49
C ARG A 28 -6.76 -2.90 15.31
N LYS A 29 -5.61 -2.56 14.73
CA LYS A 29 -4.71 -1.52 15.24
C LYS A 29 -5.35 -0.14 15.01
N VAL A 30 -5.47 0.64 16.06
CA VAL A 30 -6.04 1.99 16.05
C VAL A 30 -4.90 2.99 16.25
N ILE A 31 -4.83 3.98 15.38
CA ILE A 31 -3.82 5.04 15.43
C ILE A 31 -4.55 6.36 15.68
N PHE A 32 -4.17 7.08 16.74
CA PHE A 32 -4.69 8.41 17.01
C PHE A 32 -3.83 9.42 16.27
N VAL A 33 -4.44 10.10 15.32
CA VAL A 33 -3.78 11.16 14.56
C VAL A 33 -4.03 12.48 15.28
N LYS A 34 -2.97 13.25 15.55
CA LYS A 34 -3.06 14.51 16.33
C LYS A 34 -3.30 15.74 15.45
N THR A 35 -3.03 15.66 14.15
CA THR A 35 -3.20 16.75 13.18
C THR A 35 -3.63 16.22 11.80
N ASP A 36 -4.38 17.03 11.05
CA ASP A 36 -4.78 16.75 9.66
C ASP A 36 -3.58 16.54 8.70
N GLU A 37 -2.40 17.07 9.03
CA GLU A 37 -1.17 16.90 8.24
C GLU A 37 -0.58 15.50 8.41
N GLU A 38 -0.47 15.01 9.66
CA GLU A 38 -0.05 13.63 9.94
C GLU A 38 -1.01 12.60 9.32
N GLU A 39 -2.31 12.92 9.23
CA GLU A 39 -3.30 12.06 8.57
C GLU A 39 -3.02 11.95 7.07
N LYS A 40 -2.75 13.08 6.41
CA LYS A 40 -2.42 13.13 4.99
C LYS A 40 -1.14 12.37 4.69
N GLU A 41 -0.08 12.57 5.47
CA GLU A 41 1.20 11.88 5.26
C GLU A 41 1.06 10.35 5.40
N ILE A 42 0.32 9.88 6.40
CA ILE A 42 0.07 8.44 6.59
C ILE A 42 -0.77 7.89 5.43
N LEU A 43 -1.84 8.60 5.02
CA LEU A 43 -2.69 8.19 3.91
C LEU A 43 -1.92 8.19 2.58
N GLU A 44 -1.06 9.17 2.33
CA GLU A 44 -0.22 9.23 1.13
C GLU A 44 0.82 8.12 1.13
N THR A 45 1.41 7.79 2.28
CA THR A 45 2.33 6.66 2.43
C THR A 45 1.63 5.34 2.15
N LEU A 46 0.43 5.13 2.71
CA LEU A 46 -0.38 3.92 2.49
C LEU A 46 -0.81 3.80 1.03
N LYS A 47 -1.31 4.89 0.42
CA LYS A 47 -1.67 4.92 -1.01
C LYS A 47 -0.48 4.61 -1.91
N SER A 48 0.69 5.16 -1.58
CA SER A 48 1.93 4.90 -2.32
C SER A 48 2.38 3.45 -2.20
N ALA A 49 2.25 2.84 -1.01
CA ALA A 49 2.55 1.44 -0.79
C ALA A 49 1.59 0.51 -1.55
N GLN A 50 0.28 0.81 -1.53
CA GLN A 50 -0.72 0.08 -2.31
C GLN A 50 -0.47 0.19 -3.82
N LEU A 51 -0.14 1.38 -4.30
CA LEU A 51 0.18 1.60 -5.71
C LEU A 51 1.44 0.83 -6.13
N GLU A 52 2.47 0.79 -5.27
CA GLU A 52 3.69 0.01 -5.50
C GLU A 52 3.39 -1.50 -5.56
N GLU A 53 2.53 -2.01 -4.68
CA GLU A 53 2.07 -3.40 -4.71
C GLU A 53 1.36 -3.74 -6.04
N GLU A 54 0.42 -2.91 -6.46
CA GLU A 54 -0.33 -3.10 -7.72
C GLU A 54 0.59 -3.03 -8.95
N ILE A 55 1.57 -2.12 -8.98
CA ILE A 55 2.56 -2.06 -10.05
C ILE A 55 3.40 -3.33 -10.11
N ASN A 56 3.83 -3.87 -8.97
CA ASN A 56 4.59 -5.13 -8.92
C ASN A 56 3.76 -6.31 -9.46
N LYS A 57 2.48 -6.42 -9.05
CA LYS A 57 1.56 -7.44 -9.59
C LYS A 57 1.45 -7.31 -11.12
N LYS A 58 1.31 -6.08 -11.63
CA LYS A 58 1.18 -5.86 -13.08
C LYS A 58 2.43 -6.20 -13.88
N ILE A 59 3.61 -5.93 -13.31
CA ILE A 59 4.91 -6.35 -13.87
C ILE A 59 4.96 -7.87 -14.00
N GLU A 60 4.54 -8.59 -12.95
CA GLU A 60 4.51 -10.06 -12.96
C GLU A 60 3.51 -10.63 -13.97
N GLU A 61 2.31 -10.04 -14.08
CA GLU A 61 1.34 -10.41 -15.12
C GLU A 61 1.90 -10.24 -16.53
N ILE A 62 2.56 -9.12 -16.81
CA ILE A 62 3.14 -8.86 -18.14
C ILE A 62 4.27 -9.85 -18.42
N ARG A 63 5.13 -10.12 -17.42
CA ARG A 63 6.19 -11.13 -17.55
C ARG A 63 5.62 -12.51 -17.89
N ASN A 64 4.54 -12.91 -17.22
CA ASN A 64 3.87 -14.19 -17.48
C ASN A 64 3.19 -14.23 -18.86
N LYS A 65 2.69 -13.09 -19.37
CA LYS A 65 2.18 -13.01 -20.74
C LYS A 65 3.29 -13.13 -21.77
N MET A 66 4.43 -12.47 -21.55
CA MET A 66 5.57 -12.52 -22.46
C MET A 66 6.18 -13.92 -22.61
N SER A 67 6.08 -14.78 -21.60
CA SER A 67 6.64 -16.15 -21.67
C SER A 67 5.92 -17.07 -22.68
N SER A 68 4.69 -16.71 -23.08
CA SER A 68 3.84 -17.53 -23.95
C SER A 68 3.59 -16.91 -25.33
N ILE A 69 4.19 -15.75 -25.61
CA ILE A 69 4.01 -15.01 -26.85
C ILE A 69 5.21 -15.24 -27.75
N GLU A 70 4.94 -15.69 -28.97
CA GLU A 70 5.97 -15.88 -30.01
C GLU A 70 5.98 -14.72 -31.03
N ASN A 71 4.95 -13.87 -31.01
CA ASN A 71 4.82 -12.73 -31.91
C ASN A 71 5.72 -11.56 -31.47
N PRO A 72 6.75 -11.19 -32.25
CA PRO A 72 7.69 -10.13 -31.90
C PRO A 72 7.05 -8.74 -31.72
N GLU A 73 5.97 -8.41 -32.46
CA GLU A 73 5.29 -7.12 -32.31
C GLU A 73 4.53 -7.01 -30.98
N GLU A 74 3.96 -8.13 -30.51
CA GLU A 74 3.29 -8.18 -29.21
C GLU A 74 4.28 -8.15 -28.06
N ILE A 75 5.43 -8.82 -28.21
CA ILE A 75 6.56 -8.72 -27.28
C ILE A 75 7.02 -7.27 -27.15
N GLU A 76 7.16 -6.53 -28.26
CA GLU A 76 7.57 -5.12 -28.24
C GLU A 76 6.55 -4.24 -27.49
N LYS A 77 5.24 -4.44 -27.73
CA LYS A 77 4.18 -3.70 -27.03
C LYS A 77 4.20 -3.97 -25.52
N LEU A 78 4.38 -5.23 -25.13
CA LEU A 78 4.46 -5.62 -23.72
C LEU A 78 5.74 -5.08 -23.06
N ALA A 79 6.88 -5.11 -23.76
CA ALA A 79 8.13 -4.54 -23.28
C ALA A 79 8.00 -3.02 -23.03
N LYS A 80 7.39 -2.26 -23.94
CA LYS A 80 7.12 -0.82 -23.74
C LYS A 80 6.23 -0.56 -22.53
N THR A 81 5.20 -1.38 -22.36
CA THR A 81 4.29 -1.28 -21.21
C THR A 81 5.05 -1.58 -19.91
N LEU A 82 5.90 -2.61 -19.91
CA LEU A 82 6.74 -2.98 -18.77
C LEU A 82 7.71 -1.85 -18.41
N SER A 83 8.40 -1.25 -19.39
CA SER A 83 9.29 -0.10 -19.17
C SER A 83 8.57 1.07 -18.53
N THR A 84 7.33 1.34 -18.95
CA THR A 84 6.50 2.41 -18.38
C THR A 84 6.16 2.12 -16.91
N LEU A 85 5.80 0.87 -16.59
CA LEU A 85 5.51 0.47 -15.20
C LEU A 85 6.75 0.54 -14.29
N ILE A 86 7.92 0.18 -14.82
CA ILE A 86 9.19 0.29 -14.09
C ILE A 86 9.53 1.76 -13.80
N ASP A 87 9.38 2.65 -14.79
CA ASP A 87 9.61 4.09 -14.63
C ASP A 87 8.65 4.71 -13.60
N LEU A 88 7.38 4.29 -13.62
CA LEU A 88 6.38 4.67 -12.61
C LEU A 88 6.79 4.21 -11.20
N LYS A 89 7.30 2.97 -11.07
CA LYS A 89 7.81 2.45 -9.80
C LYS A 89 9.00 3.26 -9.29
N GLU A 90 9.95 3.61 -10.14
CA GLU A 90 11.10 4.46 -9.77
C GLU A 90 10.67 5.85 -9.31
N LYS A 91 9.67 6.45 -9.97
CA LYS A 91 9.11 7.75 -9.57
C LYS A 91 8.46 7.71 -8.19
N ILE A 92 7.73 6.63 -7.88
CA ILE A 92 7.13 6.43 -6.55
C ILE A 92 8.22 6.24 -5.50
N HIS A 93 9.26 5.47 -5.81
CA HIS A 93 10.39 5.25 -4.91
C HIS A 93 11.14 6.55 -4.59
N ARG A 94 11.35 7.43 -5.58
CA ARG A 94 12.00 8.74 -5.38
C ARG A 94 11.20 9.70 -4.50
N LYS A 95 9.87 9.58 -4.47
CA LYS A 95 9.00 10.43 -3.62
C LYS A 95 8.97 10.01 -2.15
N LYS A 96 9.47 8.82 -1.81
CA LYS A 96 9.56 8.33 -0.42
C LYS A 96 10.80 8.83 0.34
N ILE A 97 11.72 9.58 -0.31
CA ILE A 97 12.98 10.10 0.27
C ILE A 97 12.82 11.57 0.65
#